data_AF-A0A4R1UVC8-F1
#
_entry.id   AF-A0A4R1UVC8-F1
#
_cell.length_a   1.000
_cell.length_b   1.000
_cell.length_c   1.000
_cell.angle_alpha   90.00
_cell.angle_beta   90.00
_cell.angle_gamma   90.00
#
_symmetry.space_group_name_H-M   'P 1'
#
loop_
_entity.id
_entity.type
_entity.pdbx_description
1 polymer ?
#
loop_
_entity_poly.entity_id
_entity_poly.type
_entity_poly.pdbx_seq_one_letter_code
_entity_poly.pdbx_strand_id
1 'polypeptide(L)'
;MASSLTEPVSDTHVWIARLRDFLHDCAGSASAEEHDRIREAVLLLHDPDGQSGATFEPTTIEAMLSCGAAESAVFAIVGPDVNCMVSRGSAGSCLATLVLPDGSEEVISEGATFGLALLAAYVSMILSGLERDDGMSAPLTLPNGARLH
;
A
#
# COMPACT_ATOMS: atom_id res chain seq x y z
N MET A 1 -34.42 21.64 0.48
CA MET A 1 -34.81 20.26 0.14
C MET A 1 -33.73 19.68 -0.76
N ALA A 2 -33.18 18.54 -0.35
CA ALA A 2 -32.22 17.65 -1.03
C ALA A 2 -30.88 18.24 -1.52
N SER A 3 -29.85 18.11 -0.67
CA SER A 3 -28.44 18.20 -1.08
C SER A 3 -27.66 17.19 -0.26
N SER A 4 -27.21 16.10 -0.87
CA SER A 4 -26.12 15.19 -0.45
C SER A 4 -26.27 13.85 -1.16
N LEU A 5 -25.21 13.38 -1.85
CA LEU A 5 -24.78 11.95 -1.94
C LEU A 5 -23.67 11.64 -2.99
N THR A 6 -22.98 12.59 -3.62
CA THR A 6 -22.14 12.28 -4.80
C THR A 6 -20.67 12.75 -4.82
N GLU A 7 -19.98 12.88 -3.67
CA GLU A 7 -18.57 13.34 -3.67
C GLU A 7 -17.47 12.48 -2.96
N PRO A 8 -17.67 11.24 -2.47
CA PRO A 8 -16.54 10.44 -1.95
C PRO A 8 -15.76 9.66 -3.02
N VAL A 9 -16.41 9.32 -4.14
CA VAL A 9 -15.85 8.41 -5.16
C VAL A 9 -14.67 9.03 -5.93
N SER A 10 -14.69 10.35 -6.14
CA SER A 10 -13.61 11.05 -6.87
C SER A 10 -12.30 11.06 -6.08
N ASP A 11 -12.36 11.22 -4.76
CA ASP A 11 -11.17 11.29 -3.92
C ASP A 11 -10.49 9.92 -3.79
N THR A 12 -11.26 8.83 -3.70
CA THR A 12 -10.72 7.46 -3.68
C THR A 12 -10.04 7.09 -4.99
N HIS A 13 -10.63 7.40 -6.16
CA HIS A 13 -9.99 7.09 -7.45
C HIS A 13 -8.67 7.88 -7.65
N VAL A 14 -8.63 9.14 -7.23
CA VAL A 14 -7.41 9.96 -7.28
C VAL A 14 -6.36 9.40 -6.35
N TRP A 15 -6.74 8.99 -5.14
CA TRP A 15 -5.82 8.35 -4.20
C TRP A 15 -5.26 7.03 -4.74
N ILE A 16 -6.10 6.15 -5.28
CA ILE A 16 -5.66 4.90 -5.92
C ILE A 16 -4.70 5.17 -7.08
N ALA A 17 -4.97 6.19 -7.91
CA ALA A 17 -4.06 6.58 -8.98
C ALA A 17 -2.68 7.01 -8.43
N ARG A 18 -2.67 7.84 -7.37
CA ARG A 18 -1.42 8.25 -6.70
C ARG A 18 -0.65 7.08 -6.09
N LEU A 19 -1.35 6.09 -5.51
CA LEU A 19 -0.69 4.88 -5.01
C LEU A 19 -0.04 4.08 -6.14
N ARG A 20 -0.67 3.99 -7.31
CA ARG A 20 -0.10 3.32 -8.49
C ARG A 20 1.11 4.07 -9.04
N ASP A 21 1.05 5.40 -9.10
CA ASP A 21 2.18 6.23 -9.49
C ASP A 21 3.35 6.07 -8.51
N PHE A 22 3.05 6.13 -7.20
CA PHE A 22 4.04 5.94 -6.15
C PHE A 22 4.70 4.55 -6.18
N LEU A 23 3.94 3.50 -6.49
CA LEU A 23 4.49 2.16 -6.69
C LEU A 23 5.53 2.15 -7.82
N HIS A 24 5.24 2.83 -8.93
CA HIS A 24 6.19 2.96 -10.04
C HIS A 24 7.43 3.75 -9.62
N ASP A 25 7.25 4.83 -8.87
CA ASP A 25 8.34 5.66 -8.36
C ASP A 25 9.25 4.87 -7.41
N CYS A 26 8.71 4.03 -6.52
CA CYS A 26 9.51 3.16 -5.66
C CYS A 26 10.40 2.20 -6.46
N ALA A 27 9.85 1.59 -7.52
CA ALA A 27 10.59 0.67 -8.39
C ALA A 27 11.67 1.39 -9.24
N GLY A 28 11.44 2.65 -9.62
CA GLY A 28 12.37 3.45 -10.42
C GLY A 28 13.40 4.25 -9.63
N SER A 29 13.21 4.42 -8.32
CA SER A 29 14.06 5.27 -7.47
C SER A 29 15.41 4.63 -7.18
N ALA A 30 16.45 5.46 -7.18
CA ALA A 30 17.78 5.11 -6.70
C ALA A 30 17.84 5.10 -5.16
N SER A 31 18.90 4.50 -4.60
CA SER A 31 19.09 4.45 -3.14
C SER A 31 19.18 5.83 -2.47
N ALA A 32 19.67 6.85 -3.18
CA ALA A 32 19.74 8.22 -2.66
C ALA A 32 18.37 8.89 -2.51
N GLU A 33 17.33 8.37 -3.17
CA GLU A 33 15.97 8.91 -3.18
C GLU A 33 15.07 8.22 -2.13
N GLU A 34 15.58 7.22 -1.41
CA GLU A 34 14.82 6.44 -0.42
C GLU A 34 14.14 7.31 0.63
N HIS A 35 14.86 8.29 1.20
CA HIS A 35 14.29 9.17 2.22
C HIS A 35 13.12 10.01 1.68
N ASP A 36 13.20 10.46 0.43
CA ASP A 36 12.15 11.25 -0.19
C ASP A 36 10.92 10.40 -0.47
N ARG A 37 11.12 9.15 -0.92
CA ARG A 37 10.04 8.17 -1.08
C ARG A 37 9.37 7.81 0.25
N ILE A 38 10.11 7.72 1.35
CA ILE A 38 9.53 7.49 2.68
C ILE A 38 8.66 8.69 3.10
N ARG A 39 9.09 9.92 2.85
CA ARG A 39 8.28 11.12 3.16
C ARG A 39 7.03 11.20 2.30
N GLU A 40 7.12 10.81 1.04
CA GLU A 40 5.95 10.73 0.16
C GLU A 40 4.97 9.66 0.62
N ALA A 41 5.46 8.48 1.04
CA ALA A 41 4.63 7.45 1.65
C ALA A 41 3.88 7.98 2.88
N VAL A 42 4.55 8.76 3.73
CA VAL A 42 3.89 9.44 4.87
C VAL A 42 2.73 10.30 4.39
N LEU A 43 2.89 11.11 3.35
CA LEU A 43 1.82 11.98 2.85
C LEU A 43 0.67 11.20 2.20
N LEU A 44 0.96 10.08 1.53
CA LEU A 44 -0.03 9.29 0.80
C LEU A 44 -0.80 8.32 1.70
N LEU A 45 -0.13 7.78 2.72
CA LEU A 45 -0.67 6.72 3.57
C LEU A 45 -1.13 7.22 4.94
N HIS A 46 -0.68 8.41 5.36
CA HIS A 46 -1.17 9.02 6.59
C HIS A 46 -2.61 9.44 6.39
N ASP A 47 -3.50 8.66 6.99
CA ASP A 47 -4.92 8.96 7.01
C ASP A 47 -5.33 9.25 8.46
N PRO A 48 -5.52 10.52 8.83
CA PRO A 48 -5.97 10.86 10.18
C PRO A 48 -7.40 10.35 10.47
N ASP A 49 -8.18 10.03 9.43
CA ASP A 49 -9.56 9.53 9.53
C ASP A 49 -9.65 7.99 9.46
N GLY A 50 -8.51 7.31 9.24
CA GLY A 50 -8.37 5.85 9.40
C GLY A 50 -8.86 4.98 8.24
N GLN A 51 -9.08 5.52 7.05
CA GLN A 51 -9.46 4.75 5.85
C GLN A 51 -8.29 3.94 5.27
N SER A 52 -7.03 4.35 5.46
CA SER A 52 -5.85 3.59 4.99
C SER A 52 -5.43 2.41 5.89
N GLY A 53 -5.96 2.34 7.12
CA GLY A 53 -5.58 1.33 8.13
C GLY A 53 -4.17 1.48 8.71
N ALA A 54 -3.33 2.39 8.19
CA ALA A 54 -1.96 2.60 8.66
C ALA A 54 -1.92 3.61 9.81
N THR A 55 -1.71 3.13 11.04
CA THR A 55 -1.54 4.01 12.22
C THR A 55 -0.06 4.25 12.48
N PHE A 56 0.51 5.31 11.90
CA PHE A 56 1.84 5.81 12.23
C PHE A 56 1.83 7.31 12.49
N GLU A 57 2.84 7.79 13.21
CA GLU A 57 2.97 9.19 13.60
C GLU A 57 4.05 9.88 12.73
N PRO A 58 3.69 10.89 11.91
CA PRO A 58 4.63 11.51 10.96
C PRO A 58 5.90 12.10 11.58
N THR A 59 5.83 12.70 12.77
CA THR A 59 7.02 13.29 13.41
C THR A 59 8.02 12.24 13.88
N THR A 60 7.54 11.05 14.24
CA THR A 60 8.35 9.88 14.61
C THR A 60 9.07 9.35 13.38
N ILE A 61 8.38 9.29 12.24
CA ILE A 61 9.00 8.91 10.96
C ILE A 61 10.10 9.91 10.58
N GLU A 62 9.84 11.21 10.66
CA GLU A 62 10.87 12.22 10.34
C GLU A 62 12.06 12.17 11.31
N ALA A 63 11.82 11.88 12.59
CA ALA A 63 12.89 11.69 13.58
C ALA A 63 13.77 10.47 13.25
N MET A 64 13.17 9.36 12.79
CA MET A 64 13.90 8.18 12.32
C MET A 64 14.75 8.53 11.09
N LEU A 65 14.18 9.22 10.10
CA LEU A 65 14.91 9.65 8.90
C LEU A 65 16.07 10.60 9.24
N SER A 66 15.85 11.53 10.18
CA SER A 66 16.88 12.47 10.65
C SER A 66 18.06 11.76 11.33
N CYS A 67 17.83 10.57 11.89
CA CYS A 67 18.86 9.71 12.49
C CYS A 67 19.48 8.70 11.51
N GLY A 68 19.06 8.70 10.23
CA GLY A 68 19.50 7.71 9.23
C GLY A 68 18.86 6.32 9.40
N ALA A 69 17.76 6.21 10.16
CA ALA A 69 17.05 4.96 10.42
C ALA A 69 15.91 4.73 9.41
N ALA A 70 16.23 4.76 8.11
CA ALA A 70 15.26 4.62 7.02
C ALA A 70 14.47 3.29 7.08
N GLU A 71 15.15 2.17 7.34
CA GLU A 71 14.49 0.86 7.48
C GLU A 71 13.49 0.85 8.64
N SER A 72 13.84 1.45 9.79
CA SER A 72 12.93 1.57 10.93
C SER A 72 11.71 2.43 10.61
N ALA A 73 11.90 3.51 9.85
CA ALA A 73 10.81 4.34 9.37
C ALA A 73 9.83 3.55 8.48
N VAL A 74 10.33 2.73 7.55
CA VAL A 74 9.47 1.91 6.71
C VAL A 74 8.70 0.87 7.53
N PHE A 75 9.35 0.18 8.48
CA PHE A 75 8.64 -0.75 9.36
C PHE A 75 7.56 -0.07 10.22
N ALA A 76 7.82 1.17 10.67
CA ALA A 76 6.82 1.95 11.40
C ALA A 76 5.61 2.33 10.52
N ILE A 77 5.82 2.59 9.22
CA ILE A 77 4.72 2.83 8.26
C ILE A 77 3.94 1.54 7.98
N VAL A 78 4.64 0.43 7.72
CA VAL A 78 4.04 -0.87 7.39
C VAL A 78 3.22 -1.43 8.56
N GLY A 79 3.68 -1.18 9.79
CA GLY A 79 3.02 -1.62 11.02
C GLY A 79 3.35 -3.06 11.43
N PRO A 80 2.98 -3.45 12.65
CA PRO A 80 3.39 -4.72 13.26
C PRO A 80 2.62 -5.95 12.74
N ASP A 81 1.47 -5.74 12.12
CA ASP A 81 0.55 -6.84 11.73
C ASP A 81 0.85 -7.40 10.33
N VAL A 82 1.81 -6.80 9.62
CA VAL A 82 2.18 -7.20 8.26
C VAL A 82 3.36 -8.18 8.32
N ASN A 83 3.14 -9.39 7.81
CA ASN A 83 4.19 -10.39 7.68
C ASN A 83 5.00 -10.14 6.42
N CYS A 84 6.31 -9.93 6.57
CA CYS A 84 7.21 -9.69 5.46
C CYS A 84 8.41 -10.64 5.46
N MET A 85 8.90 -10.97 4.26
CA MET A 85 10.22 -11.54 4.04
C MET A 85 11.00 -10.59 3.14
N VAL A 86 12.23 -10.25 3.55
CA VAL A 86 13.14 -9.43 2.76
C VAL A 86 14.35 -10.24 2.34
N SER A 87 14.78 -10.06 1.10
CA SER A 87 15.94 -10.74 0.54
C SER A 87 16.72 -9.81 -0.40
N ARG A 88 17.91 -10.24 -0.81
CA ARG A 88 18.71 -9.52 -1.80
C ARG A 88 18.54 -10.19 -3.15
N GLY A 89 18.24 -9.40 -4.17
CA GLY A 89 18.21 -9.82 -5.56
C GLY A 89 19.61 -9.88 -6.17
N SER A 90 19.67 -10.33 -7.42
CA SER A 90 20.88 -10.23 -8.23
C SER A 90 21.18 -8.76 -8.57
N ALA A 91 22.45 -8.43 -8.84
CA ALA A 91 22.87 -7.06 -9.23
C ALA A 91 22.63 -5.96 -8.18
N GLY A 92 22.47 -6.32 -6.90
CA GLY A 92 22.42 -5.36 -5.80
C GLY A 92 21.03 -4.81 -5.49
N SER A 93 19.98 -5.33 -6.12
CA SER A 93 18.60 -5.01 -5.75
C SER A 93 18.16 -5.74 -4.47
N CYS A 94 17.06 -5.28 -3.90
CA CYS A 94 16.38 -5.88 -2.77
C CYS A 94 14.99 -6.35 -3.20
N LEU A 95 14.54 -7.47 -2.63
CA LEU A 95 13.19 -7.99 -2.83
C LEU A 95 12.46 -8.00 -1.49
N ALA A 96 11.22 -7.54 -1.49
CA ALA A 96 10.31 -7.65 -0.37
C ALA A 96 9.08 -8.45 -0.78
N THR A 97 8.75 -9.44 0.04
CA THR A 97 7.55 -10.27 -0.09
C THR A 97 6.65 -9.99 1.11
N LEU A 98 5.40 -9.63 0.88
CA LEU A 98 4.37 -9.50 1.91
C LEU A 98 3.34 -10.60 1.75
N VAL A 99 2.96 -11.21 2.86
CA VAL A 99 1.85 -12.16 2.91
C VAL A 99 0.58 -11.38 3.22
N LEU A 100 -0.45 -11.58 2.41
CA LEU A 100 -1.71 -10.89 2.66
C LEU A 100 -2.41 -11.36 3.94
N PRO A 101 -3.28 -10.53 4.54
CA PRO A 101 -3.91 -10.85 5.83
C PRO A 101 -4.73 -12.15 5.85
N ASP A 102 -5.26 -12.56 4.70
CA ASP A 102 -6.02 -13.81 4.52
C ASP A 102 -5.14 -15.03 4.23
N GLY A 103 -3.82 -14.84 4.09
CA GLY A 103 -2.85 -15.88 3.75
C GLY A 103 -3.05 -16.50 2.37
N SER A 104 -3.85 -15.88 1.50
CA SER A 104 -4.22 -16.46 0.20
C SER A 104 -3.16 -16.23 -0.88
N GLU A 105 -2.48 -15.09 -0.80
CA GLU A 105 -1.56 -14.60 -1.83
C GLU A 105 -0.33 -13.92 -1.20
N GLU A 106 0.74 -13.82 -2.00
CA GLU A 106 1.94 -13.07 -1.68
C GLU A 106 2.11 -11.94 -2.70
N VAL A 107 2.51 -10.76 -2.22
CA VAL A 107 2.89 -9.62 -3.04
C VAL A 107 4.40 -9.46 -2.97
N ILE A 108 5.04 -9.41 -4.13
CA ILE A 108 6.49 -9.31 -4.25
C ILE A 108 6.84 -8.03 -4.99
N SER A 109 7.82 -7.28 -4.49
CA SER A 109 8.34 -6.09 -5.16
C SER A 109 9.86 -6.00 -5.04
N GLU A 110 10.48 -5.37 -6.05
CA GLU A 110 11.91 -5.12 -6.14
C GLU A 110 12.20 -3.63 -5.97
N GLY A 111 13.34 -3.30 -5.37
CA GLY A 111 13.81 -1.92 -5.24
C GLY A 111 15.32 -1.83 -5.05
N ALA A 112 15.88 -0.63 -5.21
CA ALA A 112 17.32 -0.39 -5.02
C ALA A 112 17.78 -0.55 -3.56
N THR A 113 16.86 -0.48 -2.61
CA THR A 113 17.09 -0.67 -1.18
C THR A 113 15.97 -1.51 -0.57
N PHE A 114 16.19 -2.00 0.66
CA PHE A 114 15.15 -2.70 1.41
C PHE A 114 13.92 -1.82 1.64
N GLY A 115 14.11 -0.54 1.97
CA GLY A 115 12.99 0.37 2.22
C GLY A 115 12.13 0.60 0.98
N LEU A 116 12.75 0.81 -0.19
CA LEU A 116 12.03 0.98 -1.45
C LEU A 116 11.26 -0.28 -1.86
N ALA A 117 11.89 -1.45 -1.76
CA ALA A 117 11.22 -2.72 -2.07
C ALA A 117 10.03 -2.97 -1.14
N LEU A 118 10.20 -2.71 0.16
CA LEU A 118 9.17 -2.94 1.16
C LEU A 118 8.00 -1.94 1.03
N LEU A 119 8.26 -0.66 0.75
CA LEU A 119 7.21 0.32 0.46
C LEU A 119 6.41 -0.06 -0.79
N ALA A 120 7.08 -0.47 -1.87
CA ALA A 120 6.43 -0.94 -3.09
C ALA A 120 5.53 -2.15 -2.82
N ALA A 121 6.03 -3.14 -2.08
CA ALA A 121 5.25 -4.32 -1.73
C ALA A 121 4.04 -3.96 -0.85
N TYR A 122 4.22 -3.04 0.11
CA TYR A 122 3.14 -2.58 1.01
C TYR A 122 2.03 -1.86 0.26
N VAL A 123 2.38 -0.94 -0.65
CA VAL A 123 1.40 -0.23 -1.47
C VAL A 123 0.70 -1.17 -2.44
N SER A 124 1.42 -2.13 -3.02
CA SER A 124 0.83 -3.20 -3.84
C SER A 124 -0.18 -4.03 -3.05
N MET A 125 0.13 -4.38 -1.79
CA MET A 125 -0.80 -5.09 -0.90
C MET A 125 -2.07 -4.27 -0.61
N ILE A 126 -1.95 -2.96 -0.35
CA ILE A 126 -3.09 -2.06 -0.15
C ILE A 126 -3.97 -2.04 -1.41
N LEU A 127 -3.37 -1.84 -2.58
CA LEU A 127 -4.08 -1.83 -3.86
C LEU A 127 -4.82 -3.14 -4.12
N SER A 128 -4.19 -4.29 -3.87
CA SER A 128 -4.84 -5.61 -3.99
C SER A 128 -6.01 -5.77 -3.00
N GLY A 129 -5.90 -5.22 -1.79
CA GLY A 129 -7.00 -5.21 -0.83
C GLY A 129 -8.22 -4.43 -1.34
N LEU A 130 -7.99 -3.23 -1.88
CA LEU A 130 -9.04 -2.39 -2.44
C LEU A 130 -9.77 -3.03 -3.64
N GLU A 131 -9.03 -3.71 -4.51
CA GLU A 131 -9.62 -4.41 -5.67
C GLU A 131 -10.52 -5.59 -5.26
N ARG A 132 -10.21 -6.26 -4.14
CA ARG A 132 -11.08 -7.33 -3.61
C ARG A 132 -12.36 -6.80 -2.96
N ASP A 133 -12.26 -5.70 -2.22
CA ASP A 133 -13.43 -5.08 -1.59
C ASP A 133 -14.43 -4.55 -2.64
N ASP A 134 -13.92 -4.02 -3.77
CA ASP A 134 -14.76 -3.61 -4.91
C ASP A 134 -15.44 -4.81 -5.58
N GLY A 135 -14.71 -5.93 -5.75
CA GLY A 135 -15.24 -7.17 -6.33
C GLY A 135 -16.33 -7.86 -5.47
N MET A 136 -16.28 -7.68 -4.15
CA MET A 136 -17.22 -8.29 -3.20
C MET A 136 -18.55 -7.51 -3.09
N SER A 137 -18.61 -6.30 -3.65
CA SER A 137 -19.80 -5.42 -3.63
C SER A 137 -20.77 -5.63 -4.81
N ALA A 138 -20.48 -6.55 -5.74
CA ALA A 138 -21.43 -6.90 -6.80
C ALA A 138 -22.47 -7.92 -6.30
N PRO A 139 -23.78 -7.57 -6.20
CA PRO A 139 -24.79 -8.57 -5.90
C PRO A 139 -24.86 -9.56 -7.06
N LEU A 140 -24.46 -10.81 -6.80
CA LEU A 140 -24.77 -11.95 -7.64
C LEU A 140 -26.30 -12.08 -7.70
N THR A 141 -26.89 -11.39 -8.66
CA THR A 141 -28.30 -11.52 -8.99
C THR A 141 -28.45 -12.83 -9.74
N LEU A 142 -28.50 -13.94 -9.01
CA LEU A 142 -28.87 -15.22 -9.58
C LEU A 142 -30.31 -15.09 -10.12
N PRO A 143 -30.56 -15.32 -11.41
CA PRO A 143 -31.92 -15.37 -11.90
C PRO A 143 -32.62 -16.58 -11.27
N ASN A 144 -33.51 -16.29 -10.31
CA ASN A 144 -34.50 -17.23 -9.80
C ASN A 144 -35.43 -17.62 -10.94
N GLY A 145 -35.09 -18.69 -11.67
CA GLY A 145 -35.99 -19.14 -12.73
C GLY A 145 -35.42 -20.16 -13.71
N ALA A 146 -35.09 -21.36 -13.24
CA ALA A 146 -35.15 -22.55 -14.08
C ALA A 146 -35.43 -23.78 -13.23
N ARG A 147 -36.69 -23.92 -12.78
CA ARG A 147 -37.21 -25.23 -12.39
C ARG A 147 -37.38 -26.05 -13.66
N LEU A 148 -36.57 -27.10 -13.81
CA LEU A 148 -36.81 -28.15 -14.80
C LEU A 148 -38.01 -28.97 -14.31
N HIS A 149 -39.11 -28.88 -15.05
CA HIS A 149 -40.17 -29.88 -15.09
C HIS A 149 -39.98 -30.72 -16.35
#